data_AF-A0A925GW55-F1
#
_entry.id   AF-A0A925GW55-F1
#
_cell.length_a   1.000
_cell.length_b   1.000
_cell.length_c   1.000
_cell.angle_alpha   90.00
_cell.angle_beta   90.00
_cell.angle_gamma   90.00
#
_symmetry.space_group_name_H-M   'P 1'
#
loop_
_entity.id
_entity.type
_entity.pdbx_description
1 polymer ?
#
loop_
_entity_poly.entity_id
_entity_poly.type
_entity_poly.pdbx_seq_one_letter_code
_entity_poly.pdbx_strand_id
1 'polypeptide(L)'
;MIRIFLSSALLVSALLAASAAGAETYQLGPDSQRKPGVPQGKVTEHKWTASKVFPGTVRNYWVYAPPQAEPGKPLPVMIFQDGAGFVKEDGSWRATVVLDNLIAAKAIPPMAA
;
A
#
# COMPACT_ATOMS: atom_id res chain seq x y z
N MET A 1 44.43 -30.75 -10.84
CA MET A 1 43.19 -30.36 -11.56
C MET A 1 41.97 -30.19 -10.64
N ILE A 2 41.76 -31.01 -9.60
CA ILE A 2 40.63 -30.88 -8.65
C ILE A 2 40.65 -29.57 -7.81
N ARG A 3 41.84 -29.04 -7.49
CA ARG A 3 42.00 -27.81 -6.69
C ARG A 3 41.58 -26.51 -7.38
N ILE A 4 41.48 -26.47 -8.71
CA ILE A 4 41.09 -25.25 -9.46
C ILE A 4 39.56 -25.13 -9.52
N PHE A 5 38.83 -26.26 -9.53
CA PHE A 5 37.37 -26.28 -9.53
C PHE A 5 36.75 -25.88 -8.18
N LEU A 6 37.40 -26.22 -7.06
CA LEU A 6 36.92 -25.81 -5.72
C LEU A 6 37.00 -24.29 -5.49
N SER A 7 38.05 -23.65 -6.00
CA SER A 7 38.28 -22.20 -5.84
C SER A 7 37.28 -21.36 -6.65
N SER A 8 36.96 -21.79 -7.87
CA SER A 8 35.98 -21.11 -8.72
C SER A 8 34.55 -21.26 -8.20
N ALA A 9 34.20 -22.41 -7.61
CA ALA A 9 32.90 -22.61 -6.96
C ALA A 9 32.73 -21.70 -5.73
N LEU A 10 33.79 -21.53 -4.92
CA LEU A 10 33.76 -20.64 -3.75
C LEU A 10 33.59 -19.16 -4.13
N LEU A 11 34.25 -18.72 -5.22
CA LEU A 11 34.12 -17.35 -5.72
C LEU A 11 32.71 -17.06 -6.25
N VAL A 12 32.11 -18.00 -7.00
CA VAL A 12 30.75 -17.86 -7.53
C VAL A 12 29.72 -17.82 -6.40
N SER A 13 29.87 -18.64 -5.35
CA SER A 13 29.01 -18.58 -4.17
C SER A 13 29.15 -17.27 -3.39
N ALA A 14 30.35 -16.70 -3.28
CA ALA A 14 30.57 -15.41 -2.64
C ALA A 14 29.94 -14.24 -3.44
N LEU A 15 29.99 -14.29 -4.76
CA LEU A 15 29.36 -13.30 -5.65
C LEU A 15 27.82 -13.36 -5.61
N LEU A 16 27.22 -14.56 -5.48
CA LEU A 16 25.77 -14.74 -5.29
C LEU A 16 25.28 -14.28 -3.91
N ALA A 17 26.09 -14.42 -2.86
CA ALA A 17 25.74 -13.94 -1.53
C ALA A 17 25.80 -12.40 -1.45
N ALA A 18 26.76 -11.77 -2.15
CA ALA A 18 26.90 -10.32 -2.17
C ALA A 18 25.73 -9.62 -2.91
N SER A 19 25.12 -10.25 -3.91
CA SER A 19 23.97 -9.69 -4.64
C SER A 19 22.66 -9.70 -3.84
N ALA A 20 22.55 -10.57 -2.81
CA ALA A 20 21.41 -10.63 -1.91
C ALA A 20 21.49 -9.62 -0.74
N ALA A 21 22.68 -9.10 -0.45
CA ALA A 21 22.93 -8.25 0.72
C ALA A 21 22.46 -6.78 0.58
N GLY A 22 21.88 -6.40 -0.57
CA GLY A 22 21.51 -5.01 -0.88
C GLY A 22 20.03 -4.66 -0.75
N ALA A 23 19.13 -5.62 -0.50
CA ALA A 23 17.70 -5.37 -0.41
C ALA A 23 17.30 -5.09 1.05
N GLU A 24 17.31 -3.81 1.46
CA GLU A 24 16.72 -3.45 2.75
C GLU A 24 15.20 -3.64 2.71
N THR A 25 14.68 -4.40 3.67
CA THR A 25 13.23 -4.55 3.83
C THR A 25 12.68 -3.30 4.51
N TYR A 26 11.86 -2.55 3.79
CA TYR A 26 11.17 -1.38 4.34
C TYR A 26 10.33 -1.78 5.56
N GLN A 27 10.65 -1.19 6.71
CA GLN A 27 9.89 -1.38 7.94
C GLN A 27 8.79 -0.32 8.03
N LEU A 28 7.54 -0.78 8.14
CA LEU A 28 6.39 0.10 8.26
C LEU A 28 6.40 0.85 9.60
N GLY A 29 6.19 2.17 9.54
CA GLY A 29 6.14 3.01 10.72
C GLY A 29 4.87 2.83 11.58
N PRO A 30 4.80 3.50 12.75
CA PRO A 30 3.68 3.37 13.68
C PRO A 30 2.30 3.76 13.10
N ASP A 31 2.26 4.68 12.14
CA ASP A 31 1.00 5.09 11.51
C ASP A 31 0.44 4.05 10.55
N SER A 32 1.25 3.08 10.14
CA SER A 32 0.80 1.92 9.36
C SER A 32 0.32 0.76 10.26
N GLN A 33 0.27 0.95 11.58
CA GLN A 33 -0.20 -0.04 12.54
C GLN A 33 -1.56 0.38 13.11
N ARG A 34 -2.49 -0.57 13.23
CA ARG A 34 -3.79 -0.31 13.86
C ARG A 34 -3.56 0.10 15.32
N LYS A 35 -4.10 1.26 15.71
CA LYS A 35 -4.04 1.80 17.07
C LYS A 35 -5.36 1.53 17.80
N PRO A 36 -5.36 1.02 19.04
CA PRO A 36 -6.58 0.82 19.81
C PRO A 36 -7.37 2.13 19.96
N GLY A 37 -8.69 2.06 19.75
CA GLY A 37 -9.60 3.20 19.91
C GLY A 37 -9.62 4.19 18.74
N VAL A 38 -8.78 4.02 17.71
CA VAL A 38 -8.87 4.83 16.48
C VAL A 38 -10.07 4.35 15.65
N PRO A 39 -11.05 5.24 15.35
CA PRO A 39 -12.18 4.89 14.49
C PRO A 39 -11.70 4.54 13.07
N GLN A 40 -12.37 3.57 12.46
CA GLN A 40 -12.00 3.06 11.13
C GLN A 40 -12.95 3.59 10.06
N GLY A 41 -12.38 4.09 8.97
CA GLY A 41 -13.13 4.44 7.78
C GLY A 41 -13.65 3.19 7.06
N LYS A 42 -14.53 3.42 6.10
CA LYS A 42 -15.18 2.36 5.32
C LYS A 42 -14.63 2.34 3.91
N VAL A 43 -14.16 1.17 3.47
CA VAL A 43 -13.78 0.93 2.06
C VAL A 43 -14.94 0.27 1.33
N THR A 44 -15.21 0.72 0.11
CA THR A 44 -16.16 0.09 -0.82
C THR A 44 -15.46 -0.18 -2.15
N GLU A 45 -15.66 -1.38 -2.72
CA GLU A 45 -15.16 -1.75 -4.03
C GLU A 45 -16.21 -1.44 -5.10
N HIS A 46 -15.75 -0.93 -6.24
CA HIS A 46 -16.57 -0.55 -7.38
C HIS A 46 -15.91 -1.01 -8.68
N LYS A 47 -16.71 -1.03 -9.76
CA LYS A 47 -16.24 -1.35 -11.11
C LYS A 47 -16.58 -0.22 -12.07
N TRP A 48 -15.59 0.23 -12.81
CA TRP A 48 -15.78 1.12 -13.95
C TRP A 48 -15.69 0.32 -15.24
N THR A 49 -16.83 0.19 -15.93
CA THR A 49 -16.98 -0.61 -17.16
C THR A 49 -17.24 0.24 -18.41
N ALA A 50 -17.53 1.53 -18.24
CA ALA A 50 -17.95 2.44 -19.29
C ALA A 50 -16.91 3.54 -19.55
N SER A 51 -15.64 3.17 -19.72
CA SER A 51 -14.60 4.14 -20.06
C SER A 51 -14.76 4.62 -21.50
N LYS A 52 -14.86 5.94 -21.69
CA LYS A 52 -14.87 6.58 -23.03
C LYS A 52 -13.47 6.69 -23.64
N VAL A 53 -12.43 6.73 -22.80
CA VAL A 53 -11.03 6.87 -23.22
C VAL A 53 -10.44 5.52 -23.62
N PHE A 54 -10.79 4.46 -22.89
CA PHE A 54 -10.36 3.08 -23.17
C PHE A 54 -11.58 2.15 -23.28
N PRO A 55 -12.32 2.18 -24.40
CA PRO A 55 -13.53 1.38 -24.59
C PRO A 55 -13.28 -0.12 -24.39
N GLY A 56 -14.26 -0.83 -23.81
CA GLY A 56 -14.20 -2.27 -23.56
C GLY A 56 -13.35 -2.70 -22.36
N THR A 57 -12.73 -1.77 -21.63
CA THR A 57 -11.97 -2.09 -20.42
C THR A 57 -12.84 -2.09 -19.16
N VAL A 58 -12.49 -2.95 -18.20
CA VAL A 58 -13.07 -2.99 -16.86
C VAL A 58 -11.99 -2.67 -15.85
N ARG A 59 -12.26 -1.73 -14.93
CA ARG A 59 -11.33 -1.32 -13.87
C ARG A 59 -12.00 -1.44 -12.52
N ASN A 60 -11.44 -2.24 -11.63
CA ASN A 60 -11.83 -2.22 -10.23
C ASN A 60 -11.18 -1.01 -9.56
N TYR A 61 -11.91 -0.33 -8.70
CA TYR A 61 -11.40 0.75 -7.86
C TYR A 61 -12.05 0.68 -6.49
N TRP A 62 -11.43 1.35 -5.53
CA TRP A 62 -11.89 1.38 -4.14
C TRP A 62 -12.12 2.83 -3.74
N VAL A 63 -13.11 3.03 -2.87
CA VAL A 63 -13.39 4.32 -2.24
C VAL A 63 -13.38 4.13 -0.74
N TYR A 64 -12.46 4.82 -0.08
CA TYR A 64 -12.39 5.00 1.37
C TYR A 64 -13.18 6.25 1.77
N ALA A 65 -14.08 6.07 2.74
CA ALA A 65 -14.77 7.16 3.42
C ALA A 65 -14.31 7.22 4.88
N PRO A 66 -13.89 8.39 5.40
CA PRO A 66 -13.43 8.50 6.77
C PRO A 66 -14.59 8.31 7.77
N PRO A 67 -14.32 7.96 9.03
CA PRO A 67 -15.35 7.75 10.06
C PRO A 67 -16.31 8.94 10.25
N GLN A 68 -15.85 10.15 9.94
CA GLN A 68 -16.58 11.41 10.07
C GLN A 68 -17.35 11.81 8.81
N ALA A 69 -17.34 10.98 7.77
CA ALA A 69 -18.03 11.29 6.52
C ALA A 69 -19.54 11.37 6.74
N GLU A 70 -20.14 12.49 6.31
CA GLU A 70 -21.58 12.70 6.35
C GLU A 70 -22.15 12.75 4.92
N PRO A 71 -23.31 12.13 4.66
CA PRO A 71 -23.97 12.22 3.37
C PRO A 71 -24.19 13.68 2.93
N GLY A 72 -23.77 14.01 1.71
CA GLY A 72 -23.95 15.33 1.12
C GLY A 72 -22.95 16.40 1.57
N LYS A 73 -22.04 16.11 2.52
CA LYS A 73 -20.95 17.02 2.86
C LYS A 73 -19.72 16.72 1.99
N PRO A 74 -19.16 17.72 1.29
CA PRO A 74 -17.95 17.52 0.49
C PRO A 74 -16.74 17.22 1.39
N LEU A 75 -15.86 16.36 0.90
CA LEU A 75 -14.56 16.06 1.51
C LEU A 75 -13.44 16.37 0.51
N PRO A 76 -12.25 16.78 0.97
CA PRO A 76 -11.05 16.70 0.14
C PRO A 76 -10.80 15.25 -0.29
N VAL A 77 -10.19 15.08 -1.46
CA VAL A 77 -9.94 13.77 -2.06
C VAL A 77 -8.46 13.57 -2.32
N MET A 78 -7.93 12.43 -1.89
CA MET A 78 -6.60 11.95 -2.27
C MET A 78 -6.75 10.77 -3.24
N ILE A 79 -6.09 10.81 -4.39
CA ILE A 79 -6.16 9.71 -5.37
C ILE A 79 -4.90 8.84 -5.27
N PHE A 80 -5.08 7.56 -4.96
CA PHE A 80 -4.05 6.54 -5.12
C PHE A 80 -4.25 5.81 -6.46
N GLN A 81 -3.24 5.82 -7.33
CA GLN A 81 -3.35 5.35 -8.71
C GLN A 81 -3.14 3.83 -8.90
N ASP A 82 -2.90 3.10 -7.83
CA ASP A 82 -2.73 1.64 -7.84
C ASP A 82 -4.01 0.94 -7.34
N GLY A 83 -3.99 -0.39 -7.27
CA GLY A 83 -5.16 -1.20 -6.95
C GLY A 83 -5.28 -1.63 -5.49
N ALA A 84 -5.83 -2.84 -5.31
CA ALA A 84 -6.18 -3.42 -4.01
C ALA A 84 -5.03 -3.45 -2.98
N GLY A 85 -3.76 -3.37 -3.42
CA GLY A 85 -2.61 -3.32 -2.52
C GLY A 85 -2.64 -2.16 -1.53
N PHE A 86 -3.24 -1.01 -1.90
CA PHE A 86 -3.33 0.16 -1.02
C PHE A 86 -4.35 0.01 0.09
N VAL A 87 -5.46 -0.69 -0.17
CA VAL A 87 -6.55 -0.88 0.81
C VAL A 87 -6.36 -2.11 1.70
N LYS A 88 -5.35 -2.96 1.41
CA LYS A 88 -4.99 -4.10 2.27
C LYS A 88 -4.31 -3.61 3.55
N GLU A 89 -4.96 -3.85 4.68
CA GLU A 89 -4.45 -3.44 6.00
C GLU A 89 -3.29 -4.30 6.50
N ASP A 90 -3.09 -5.50 5.94
CA ASP A 90 -1.97 -6.38 6.22
C ASP A 90 -0.86 -6.31 5.15
N GLY A 91 -1.06 -5.49 4.11
CA GLY A 91 -0.11 -5.31 3.00
C GLY A 91 1.02 -4.33 3.29
N SER A 92 1.78 -4.00 2.24
CA SER A 92 2.96 -3.12 2.34
C SER A 92 2.62 -1.62 2.40
N TRP A 93 1.39 -1.22 2.08
CA TRP A 93 0.97 0.19 2.01
C TRP A 93 0.05 0.60 3.14
N ARG A 94 -1.02 -0.17 3.38
CA ARG A 94 -1.99 0.04 4.48
C ARG A 94 -2.53 1.47 4.53
N ALA A 95 -2.83 2.03 3.36
CA ALA A 95 -3.14 3.45 3.23
C ALA A 95 -4.34 3.86 4.09
N THR A 96 -5.36 2.99 4.18
CA THR A 96 -6.55 3.22 5.02
C THR A 96 -6.22 3.28 6.51
N VAL A 97 -5.28 2.45 6.99
CA VAL A 97 -4.78 2.48 8.38
C VAL A 97 -4.06 3.78 8.66
N VAL A 98 -3.21 4.22 7.73
CA VAL A 98 -2.49 5.50 7.83
C VAL A 98 -3.48 6.66 7.88
N LEU A 99 -4.47 6.69 6.98
CA LEU A 99 -5.50 7.71 6.96
C LEU A 99 -6.29 7.74 8.27
N ASP A 100 -6.78 6.60 8.75
CA ASP A 100 -7.51 6.50 10.02
C ASP A 100 -6.68 7.09 11.19
N ASN A 101 -5.42 6.69 11.30
CA ASN A 101 -4.52 7.13 12.35
C ASN A 101 -4.24 8.63 12.28
N LEU A 102 -3.93 9.16 11.09
CA LEU A 102 -3.60 10.57 10.93
C LEU A 102 -4.83 11.48 11.09
N ILE A 103 -6.01 11.04 10.64
CA ILE A 103 -7.27 11.75 10.82
C ILE A 103 -7.65 11.77 12.30
N ALA A 104 -7.57 10.64 13.01
CA ALA A 104 -7.86 10.58 14.45
C ALA A 104 -6.89 11.46 15.27
N ALA A 105 -5.62 11.52 14.87
CA ALA A 105 -4.63 12.41 15.46
C ALA A 105 -4.79 13.89 15.05
N LYS A 106 -5.73 14.22 14.16
CA LYS A 106 -5.93 15.55 13.57
C LYS A 106 -4.69 16.09 12.84
N ALA A 107 -3.79 15.21 12.40
CA ALA A 107 -2.60 15.57 11.64
C ALA A 107 -2.95 15.90 10.18
N ILE A 108 -4.03 15.31 9.67
CA ILE A 108 -4.64 15.64 8.37
C ILE A 108 -6.15 15.85 8.55
N PRO A 109 -6.81 16.64 7.68
CA PRO A 109 -8.27 16.76 7.72
C PRO A 109 -8.93 15.43 7.32
N PRO A 110 -10.20 15.19 7.73
CA PRO A 110 -11.01 14.11 7.17
C PRO A 110 -11.04 14.22 5.64
N MET A 111 -10.73 13.13 4.95
CA MET A 111 -10.66 13.08 3.49
C MET A 111 -11.15 11.74 2.96
N ALA A 112 -11.72 11.75 1.76
CA ALA A 112 -11.97 10.53 1.00
C ALA A 112 -10.70 10.14 0.22
N ALA A 113 -10.58 8.85 -0.07
CA ALA A 113 -9.46 8.32 -0.84
C ALA A 113 -9.85 7.16 -1.76
#